data_AF-A0A5N8HFQ2-F1
#
_entry.id   AF-A0A5N8HFQ2-F1
#
_cell.length_a   1.000
_cell.length_b   1.000
_cell.length_c   1.000
_cell.angle_alpha   90.00
_cell.angle_beta   90.00
_cell.angle_gamma   90.00
#
_symmetry.space_group_name_H-M   'P 1'
#
loop_
_entity.id
_entity.type
_entity.pdbx_description
1 polymer ?
#
loop_
_entity_poly.entity_id
_entity_poly.type
_entity_poly.pdbx_seq_one_letter_code
_entity_poly.pdbx_strand_id
1 'polypeptide(L)' 'MITVALIDDHLIVRSGFAQLLGLEPDLQVVAEFGSGREALAGLPGRGVQVCIC' A
#
# COMPACT_ATOMS: atom_id res chain seq x y z
N MET A 1 -7.01 9.00 10.18
CA MET A 1 -5.85 8.26 9.65
C MET A 1 -6.37 7.06 8.89
N ILE A 2 -6.17 7.04 7.58
CA ILE A 2 -6.56 5.98 6.65
C ILE A 2 -5.32 5.13 6.35
N THR A 3 -5.41 3.83 6.60
CA THR A 3 -4.33 2.89 6.33
C THR A 3 -4.45 2.32 4.92
N VAL A 4 -3.36 2.43 4.16
CA VAL A 4 -3.31 2.11 2.74
C VAL A 4 -2.33 0.96 2.50
N ALA A 5 -2.70 0.04 1.62
CA ALA A 5 -1.79 -0.92 1.01
C ALA A 5 -1.58 -0.59 -0.48
N LEU A 6 -0.33 -0.63 -0.94
CA LEU A 6 0.00 -0.47 -2.36
C LEU A 6 0.34 -1.82 -2.98
N ILE A 7 -0.23 -2.11 -4.15
CA ILE A 7 -0.08 -3.38 -4.87
C ILE A 7 0.25 -3.04 -6.32
N ASP A 8 1.51 -3.19 -6.72
CA ASP A 8 1.95 -2.85 -8.07
C ASP A 8 3.20 -3.68 -8.40
N ASP A 9 3.34 -4.19 -9.62
CA ASP A 9 4.52 -4.99 -10.04
C ASP A 9 5.74 -4.12 -10.39
N HIS A 10 5.56 -2.80 -10.50
CA HIS A 10 6.61 -1.83 -10.76
C HIS A 10 7.06 -1.13 -9.46
N LEU A 11 8.25 -1.49 -8.99
CA LEU A 11 8.85 -0.90 -7.78
C LEU A 11 8.90 0.64 -7.82
N ILE A 12 9.19 1.24 -8.97
CA ILE A 12 9.29 2.69 -9.13
C ILE A 12 7.94 3.37 -8.89
N VAL A 13 6.85 2.81 -9.43
CA VAL A 13 5.49 3.34 -9.26
C VAL A 13 5.10 3.27 -7.79
N ARG A 14 5.27 2.09 -7.17
CA ARG A 14 4.91 1.89 -5.76
C ARG A 14 5.69 2.82 -4.81
N SER A 15 6.98 2.96 -5.04
CA SER A 15 7.84 3.86 -4.24
C SER A 15 7.44 5.33 -4.41
N GLY A 16 7.04 5.74 -5.62
CA GLY A 16 6.54 7.09 -5.90
C GLY A 16 5.23 7.38 -5.19
N PHE A 17 4.27 6.46 -5.26
CA PHE A 17 3.00 6.57 -4.53
C PHE A 17 3.22 6.60 -3.01
N ALA A 18 4.09 5.76 -2.46
CA ALA A 18 4.39 5.77 -1.03
C ALA A 18 4.93 7.13 -0.56
N GLN A 19 5.82 7.75 -1.35
CA GLN A 19 6.35 9.09 -1.06
C GLN A 19 5.26 10.17 -1.14
N LEU A 20 4.45 10.18 -2.20
CA LEU A 20 3.38 11.16 -2.38
C LEU A 20 2.32 11.06 -1.27
N LEU A 21 1.85 9.85 -0.98
CA LEU A 21 0.86 9.62 0.08
C LEU A 21 1.42 9.92 1.47
N GLY A 22 2.74 9.76 1.67
CA GLY A 22 3.41 10.11 2.92
C GLY A 22 3.45 11.62 3.22
N LEU A 23 3.13 12.47 2.24
CA LEU A 23 2.98 13.92 2.46
C LEU A 23 1.62 14.28 3.06
N GLU A 24 0.62 13.40 2.94
CA GLU A 24 -0.73 13.63 3.44
C GLU A 24 -0.85 13.16 4.90
N PRO A 25 -1.17 14.07 5.84
CA PRO A 25 -1.12 13.76 7.28
C PRO A 25 -2.20 12.77 7.74
N ASP A 26 -3.24 12.56 6.95
CA ASP A 26 -4.33 11.64 7.23
C ASP A 26 -4.13 10.26 6.57
N LEU A 27 -3.10 10.07 5.76
CA LEU A 27 -2.80 8.80 5.09
C LEU A 27 -1.57 8.12 5.68
N GLN A 28 -1.60 6.79 5.72
CA GLN A 28 -0.45 5.99 6.12
C GLN A 28 -0.35 4.73 5.27
N VAL A 29 0.76 4.58 4.54
CA VAL A 29 1.07 3.33 3.85
C VAL A 29 1.60 2.32 4.87
N VAL A 30 0.89 1.22 5.06
CA VAL A 30 1.20 0.18 6.07
C VAL A 30 1.61 -1.16 5.47
N ALA A 31 1.47 -1.31 4.15
CA ALA A 31 1.89 -2.50 3.41
C ALA A 31 2.15 -2.17 1.94
N GLU A 32 3.09 -2.89 1.36
CA GLU A 32 3.46 -2.81 -0.06
C GLU A 32 3.64 -4.23 -0.61
N PHE A 33 3.12 -4.49 -1.80
CA PHE A 33 3.16 -5.80 -2.45
C PHE A 33 3.51 -5.66 -3.93
N GLY A 34 4.27 -6.63 -4.46
CA GLY A 34 4.65 -6.72 -5.88
C GLY A 34 3.63 -7.45 -6.74
N SER A 35 2.60 -8.05 -6.15
CA SER A 35 1.56 -8.77 -6.87
C SER A 35 0.31 -8.98 -6.02
N GLY A 36 -0.81 -9.29 -6.68
CA GLY A 36 -2.05 -9.68 -5.98
C GLY A 36 -1.90 -10.95 -5.14
N ARG A 37 -0.99 -11.87 -5.52
CA ARG A 37 -0.71 -13.08 -4.74
C ARG A 37 -0.02 -12.76 -3.42
N GLU A 38 0.98 -11.88 -3.45
CA GLU A 38 1.64 -11.40 -2.24
C GLU A 38 0.67 -10.63 -1.35
N ALA A 39 -0.17 -9.79 -1.95
CA ALA A 39 -1.20 -9.05 -1.22
C ALA A 39 -2.20 -9.98 -0.53
N LEU A 40 -2.70 -11.00 -1.22
CA LEU A 40 -3.64 -11.97 -0.64
C LEU A 40 -3.04 -12.71 0.56
N ALA A 41 -1.75 -13.04 0.51
CA ALA A 41 -1.04 -13.69 1.61
C ALA A 41 -0.72 -12.71 2.77
N GLY A 42 -0.44 -11.44 2.46
CA GLY A 42 0.07 -10.47 3.41
C GLY A 42 -0.96 -9.54 4.04
N LEU A 43 -2.12 -9.31 3.40
CA LEU A 43 -3.18 -8.40 3.89
C LEU A 43 -3.96 -8.88 5.13
N PRO A 44 -4.29 -10.17 5.29
CA PRO A 44 -5.13 -10.61 6.41
C PRO A 44 -4.57 -10.17 7.78
N GLY A 45 -5.42 -9.53 8.60
CA GLY A 45 -5.06 -9.08 9.94
C GLY A 45 -4.25 -7.79 10.04
N ARG A 46 -3.90 -7.13 8.92
CA ARG A 46 -3.10 -5.87 8.95
C ARG A 46 -3.90 -4.60 9.23
N GLY A 47 -5.23 -4.67 9.24
CA GLY A 47 -6.09 -3.50 9.48
C GLY A 47 -6.07 -2.46 8.36
N VAL A 48 -5.69 -2.85 7.14
CA VAL A 48 -5.71 -2.01 5.93
C VAL A 48 -7.16 -1.60 5.61
N GLN A 49 -7.38 -0.31 5.35
CA GLN A 49 -8.69 0.24 5.02
C GLN A 49 -8.90 0.40 3.52
N VAL A 50 -7.83 0.68 2.76
CA VAL A 50 -7.89 0.89 1.30
C VAL A 50 -6.71 0.20 0.63
N CYS A 51 -6.97 -0.48 -0.49
CA CYS A 51 -5.94 -1.03 -1.38
C CYS A 51 -5.89 -0.23 -2.69
N ILE A 52 -4.69 0.17 -3.11
CA ILE A 52 -4.44 0.77 -4.43
C ILE A 52 -3.71 -0.29 -5.26
N CYS A 53 -4.31 -0.70 -6.38
CA CYS A 53 -3.88 -1.81 -7.23
C CYS A 53 -3.79 -1.37 -8.70
#